data_AF-A0A1J4TNR1-F1
#
_entry.id   AF-A0A1J4TNR1-F1
#
_cell.length_a   1.000
_cell.length_b   1.000
_cell.length_c   1.000
_cell.angle_alpha   90.00
_cell.angle_beta   90.00
_cell.angle_gamma   90.00
#
_symmetry.space_group_name_H-M   'P 1'
#
loop_
_entity.id
_entity.type
_entity.pdbx_description
1 polymer ?
#
loop_
_entity_poly.entity_id
_entity_poly.type
_entity_poly.pdbx_seq_one_letter_code
_entity_poly.pdbx_strand_id
1 'polypeptide(L)'
;MTISPVKIWRNQKKVRAFLGKTGRIITWTKVHVPPCSFTSQAPYVIIVVEIDKNLRFTAQLVDWEETNLKTGQTVKAILRKTRDPGLEGVIPYGIKFKPI
;
A
#
# COMPACT_ATOMS: atom_id res chain seq x y z
N MET A 1 19.37 -3.28 1.32
CA MET A 1 18.99 -4.04 2.54
C MET A 1 18.07 -5.19 2.16
N THR A 2 18.59 -6.41 2.20
CA THR A 2 17.84 -7.64 1.89
C THR A 2 17.02 -8.02 3.12
N ILE A 3 15.69 -8.06 2.99
CA ILE A 3 14.83 -8.52 4.08
C ILE A 3 14.91 -10.06 4.10
N SER A 4 15.30 -10.64 5.23
CA SER A 4 15.35 -12.10 5.38
C SER A 4 14.00 -12.76 5.01
N PRO A 5 14.00 -13.86 4.24
CA PRO A 5 12.79 -14.62 3.93
C PRO A 5 11.96 -15.00 5.16
N VAL A 6 12.64 -15.35 6.27
CA VAL A 6 12.00 -15.68 7.55
C VAL A 6 11.21 -14.49 8.11
N LYS A 7 11.75 -13.27 7.97
CA LYS A 7 11.09 -12.05 8.43
C LYS A 7 9.87 -11.72 7.58
N ILE A 8 9.94 -11.96 6.27
CA ILE A 8 8.79 -11.81 5.35
C ILE A 8 7.69 -12.77 5.79
N TRP A 9 8.01 -14.07 5.91
CA TRP A 9 7.05 -15.10 6.31
C TRP A 9 6.38 -14.82 7.66
N ARG A 10 7.15 -14.44 8.69
CA ARG A 10 6.59 -14.13 10.03
C ARG A 10 5.66 -12.92 10.01
N ASN A 11 6.01 -11.88 9.27
CA ASN A 11 5.23 -10.63 9.27
C ASN A 11 4.01 -10.67 8.35
N GLN A 12 4.02 -11.49 7.30
CA GLN A 12 2.92 -11.59 6.35
C GLN A 12 1.61 -12.05 7.02
N LYS A 13 1.68 -12.82 8.11
CA LYS A 13 0.51 -13.20 8.91
C LYS A 13 -0.27 -11.98 9.45
N LYS A 14 0.41 -10.87 9.72
CA LYS A 14 -0.20 -9.62 10.25
C LYS A 14 -1.03 -8.89 9.19
N VAL A 15 -0.71 -9.07 7.91
CA VAL A 15 -1.38 -8.40 6.78
C VAL A 15 -2.86 -8.80 6.71
N ARG A 16 -3.17 -10.07 7.04
CA ARG A 16 -4.54 -10.61 7.02
C ARG A 16 -5.52 -9.82 7.88
N ALA A 17 -5.08 -9.27 9.01
CA ALA A 17 -5.94 -8.53 9.94
C ALA A 17 -6.51 -7.23 9.34
N PHE A 18 -5.90 -6.71 8.28
CA PHE A 18 -6.31 -5.46 7.62
C PHE A 18 -7.01 -5.68 6.29
N LEU A 19 -7.01 -6.92 5.77
CA LEU A 19 -7.56 -7.20 4.45
C LEU A 19 -9.08 -6.94 4.44
N GLY A 20 -9.52 -6.15 3.46
CA GLY A 20 -10.94 -5.82 3.29
C GLY A 20 -11.47 -4.72 4.22
N LYS A 21 -10.67 -4.23 5.18
CA LYS A 21 -11.04 -3.06 5.97
C LYS A 21 -11.19 -1.82 5.09
N THR A 22 -12.12 -0.95 5.44
CA THR A 22 -12.39 0.31 4.75
C THR A 22 -11.93 1.49 5.58
N GLY A 23 -11.50 2.57 4.94
CA GLY A 23 -11.08 3.80 5.61
C GLY A 23 -11.29 5.03 4.73
N ARG A 24 -10.93 6.19 5.26
CA ARG A 24 -10.99 7.47 4.54
C ARG A 24 -9.61 8.08 4.36
N ILE A 25 -9.36 8.63 3.18
CA ILE A 25 -8.13 9.38 2.90
C ILE A 25 -8.12 10.66 3.75
N ILE A 26 -7.11 10.83 4.58
CA ILE A 26 -6.86 12.06 5.36
C ILE A 26 -6.05 13.06 4.54
N THR A 27 -5.05 12.57 3.81
CA THR A 27 -4.25 13.37 2.89
C THR A 27 -3.61 12.45 1.84
N TRP A 28 -3.21 13.00 0.71
CA TRP A 28 -2.59 12.26 -0.38
C TRP A 28 -1.54 13.12 -1.09
N THR A 29 -0.62 12.45 -1.78
CA THR A 29 0.38 13.09 -2.64
C THR A 29 0.71 12.19 -3.83
N LYS A 30 1.02 12.81 -4.99
CA LYS A 30 1.44 12.12 -6.21
C LYS A 30 2.96 12.24 -6.33
N VAL A 31 3.64 11.10 -6.29
CA VAL A 31 5.10 11.02 -6.40
C VAL A 31 5.46 10.83 -7.87
N HIS A 32 5.98 11.90 -8.48
CA HIS A 32 6.42 11.89 -9.88
C HIS A 32 7.84 11.37 -10.05
N VAL A 33 8.74 11.73 -9.13
CA VAL A 33 10.15 11.33 -9.16
C VAL A 33 10.46 10.51 -7.91
N PRO A 34 10.32 9.18 -7.99
CA PRO A 34 10.61 8.31 -6.85
C PRO A 34 12.08 7.87 -6.82
N PRO A 35 12.54 7.31 -5.68
CA PRO A 35 13.84 6.65 -5.62
C PRO A 35 13.91 5.44 -6.56
N CYS A 36 15.13 5.05 -6.95
CA CYS A 36 15.40 4.01 -7.96
C CYS A 36 14.60 2.71 -7.77
N SER A 37 14.36 2.28 -6.53
CA SER A 37 13.63 1.05 -6.24
C SER A 37 12.12 1.10 -6.55
N PHE A 38 11.57 2.28 -6.87
CA PHE A 38 10.16 2.50 -7.16
C PHE A 38 9.93 3.17 -8.53
N THR A 39 10.97 3.32 -9.35
CA THR A 39 10.89 3.95 -10.67
C THR A 39 9.86 3.30 -11.57
N SER A 40 9.72 1.97 -11.52
CA SER A 40 8.71 1.22 -12.30
C SER A 40 7.26 1.49 -11.91
N GLN A 41 7.04 2.17 -10.77
CA GLN A 41 5.71 2.54 -10.28
C GLN A 41 5.42 4.02 -10.50
N ALA A 42 6.35 4.81 -11.05
CA ALA A 42 6.14 6.23 -11.29
C ALA A 42 5.13 6.47 -12.44
N PRO A 43 4.21 7.45 -12.31
CA PRO A 43 3.83 8.14 -11.07
C PRO A 43 2.93 7.25 -10.20
N TYR A 44 3.09 7.33 -8.87
CA TYR A 44 2.20 6.67 -7.91
C TYR A 44 1.68 7.62 -6.85
N VAL A 45 0.54 7.27 -6.25
CA VAL A 45 -0.09 8.05 -5.19
C VAL A 45 0.19 7.40 -3.84
N ILE A 46 0.65 8.20 -2.89
CA ILE A 46 0.69 7.84 -1.46
C ILE A 46 -0.48 8.51 -0.76
N ILE A 47 -1.13 7.78 0.13
CA ILE A 47 -2.21 8.26 0.99
C ILE A 47 -1.87 8.03 2.46
N VAL A 48 -2.41 8.90 3.30
CA VAL A 48 -2.65 8.60 4.72
C VAL A 48 -4.12 8.25 4.85
N VAL A 49 -4.43 7.05 5.32
CA VAL A 49 -5.80 6.56 5.48
C VAL A 49 -6.10 6.29 6.95
N GLU A 50 -7.28 6.70 7.40
CA GLU A 50 -7.82 6.37 8.71
C GLU A 50 -8.87 5.28 8.56
N ILE A 51 -8.65 4.12 9.20
CA ILE A 51 -9.53 2.95 9.10
C ILE A 51 -10.49 2.89 10.29
N ASP A 52 -9.96 3.08 11.49
CA ASP A 52 -10.66 3.06 12.77
C ASP A 52 -10.20 4.28 13.59
N LYS A 53 -10.93 4.68 14.64
CA LYS A 53 -10.60 5.84 15.48
C LYS A 53 -9.15 5.69 16.02
N ASN A 54 -8.28 6.61 15.60
CA ASN A 54 -6.84 6.65 15.90
C ASN A 54 -5.94 5.60 15.21
N LEU A 55 -6.44 4.89 14.20
CA LEU A 55 -5.62 3.95 13.42
C LEU A 55 -5.38 4.47 12.00
N ARG A 56 -4.18 5.02 11.78
CA ARG A 56 -3.75 5.60 10.50
C ARG A 56 -2.66 4.78 9.83
N PHE A 57 -2.76 4.65 8.51
CA PHE A 57 -1.76 3.98 7.68
C PHE A 57 -1.25 4.90 6.58
N THR A 58 0.05 4.85 6.33
CA THR A 58 0.64 5.41 5.11
C THR A 58 0.83 4.27 4.11
N ALA A 59 0.17 4.36 2.97
CA ALA A 59 0.19 3.31 1.95
C ALA A 59 -0.01 3.90 0.56
N GLN A 60 0.26 3.09 -0.48
CA GLN A 60 -0.03 3.51 -1.84
C GLN A 60 -1.52 3.30 -2.17
N LEU A 61 -2.08 4.24 -2.93
CA LEU A 61 -3.37 4.10 -3.59
C LEU A 61 -3.15 3.51 -4.99
N VAL A 62 -3.92 2.49 -5.33
CA VAL A 62 -3.91 1.80 -6.62
C VAL A 62 -5.34 1.69 -7.17
N ASP A 63 -5.47 1.33 -8.45
CA ASP A 63 -6.76 1.22 -9.15
C ASP A 63 -7.63 2.50 -9.00
N TRP A 64 -7.00 3.67 -9.17
CA TRP A 64 -7.63 4.98 -8.99
C TRP A 64 -7.69 5.77 -10.29
N GLU A 65 -8.65 6.68 -10.34
CA GLU A 65 -8.80 7.74 -11.34
C GLU A 65 -8.63 9.11 -10.68
N GLU A 66 -8.39 10.16 -11.47
CA GLU A 66 -8.10 11.50 -10.95
C GLU A 66 -9.24 12.03 -10.06
N THR A 67 -10.49 11.65 -10.35
CA THR A 67 -11.69 11.99 -9.56
C THR A 67 -11.70 11.39 -8.15
N ASN A 68 -10.91 10.33 -7.91
CA ASN A 68 -10.76 9.69 -6.61
C ASN A 68 -9.70 10.39 -5.73
N LEU A 69 -8.84 11.23 -6.29
CA LEU A 69 -7.75 11.89 -5.57
C LEU A 69 -8.23 13.08 -4.75
N LYS A 70 -9.00 12.80 -3.69
CA LYS A 70 -9.54 13.82 -2.78
C LYS A 70 -9.52 13.35 -1.34
N THR A 71 -9.29 14.28 -0.43
CA THR A 71 -9.46 14.05 1.01
C THR A 71 -10.91 13.62 1.30
N GLY A 72 -11.08 12.67 2.20
CA GLY A 72 -12.38 12.07 2.54
C GLY A 72 -12.81 10.94 1.62
N GLN A 73 -12.11 10.66 0.50
CA GLN A 73 -12.42 9.52 -0.36
C GLN A 73 -12.38 8.21 0.44
N THR A 74 -13.41 7.39 0.25
CA THR A 74 -13.48 6.07 0.88
C THR A 74 -12.64 5.08 0.08
N VAL A 75 -11.83 4.29 0.79
CA VAL A 75 -10.91 3.32 0.22
C VAL A 75 -10.99 1.99 0.95
N LYS A 76 -10.61 0.92 0.27
CA LYS A 76 -10.56 -0.45 0.83
C LYS A 76 -9.14 -1.01 0.77
N ALA A 77 -8.73 -1.64 1.87
CA ALA A 77 -7.47 -2.36 1.97
C ALA A 77 -7.50 -3.64 1.12
N ILE A 78 -6.54 -3.78 0.22
CA ILE A 78 -6.37 -4.93 -0.68
C ILE A 78 -4.96 -5.50 -0.58
N LEU A 79 -4.83 -6.79 -0.91
CA LEU A 79 -3.54 -7.46 -0.94
C LEU A 79 -2.82 -7.17 -2.26
N ARG A 80 -1.54 -6.77 -2.21
CA ARG A 80 -0.69 -6.58 -3.40
C ARG A 80 0.73 -7.07 -3.16
N LYS A 81 1.40 -7.52 -4.24
CA LYS A 81 2.85 -7.75 -4.26
C LYS A 81 3.55 -6.40 -4.03
N THR A 82 4.45 -6.35 -3.06
CA THR A 82 5.13 -5.09 -2.67
C THR A 82 6.48 -4.90 -3.33
N ARG A 83 7.20 -6.00 -3.57
CA ARG A 83 8.54 -6.02 -4.18
C ARG A 83 8.71 -7.29 -4.99
N ASP A 84 9.67 -7.26 -5.90
CA ASP A 84 10.12 -8.45 -6.60
C ASP A 84 11.21 -9.16 -5.79
N PRO A 85 11.01 -10.41 -5.35
CA PRO A 85 12.01 -11.10 -4.53
C PRO A 85 13.11 -11.80 -5.35
N GLY A 86 13.08 -11.71 -6.70
CA GLY A 86 13.95 -12.48 -7.59
C GLY A 86 13.42 -13.90 -7.82
N LEU A 87 14.24 -14.78 -8.41
CA LEU A 87 13.83 -16.12 -8.85
C LEU A 87 13.50 -17.08 -7.70
N GLU A 88 14.28 -17.04 -6.62
CA GLU A 88 14.18 -18.00 -5.50
C GLU A 88 13.65 -17.37 -4.20
N GLY A 89 13.32 -16.08 -4.22
CA GLY A 89 12.94 -15.35 -3.02
C GLY A 89 11.44 -15.45 -2.70
N VAL A 90 11.11 -15.29 -1.42
CA VAL A 90 9.71 -15.26 -0.95
C VAL A 90 9.03 -13.96 -1.38
N ILE A 91 7.89 -14.08 -2.07
CA ILE A 91 7.10 -12.93 -2.55
C ILE A 91 6.50 -12.17 -1.36
N PRO A 92 6.91 -10.90 -1.11
CA PRO A 92 6.37 -10.13 -0.01
C PRO A 92 5.04 -9.49 -0.41
N TYR A 93 3.97 -9.92 0.25
CA TYR A 93 2.66 -9.29 0.14
C TYR A 93 2.43 -8.26 1.25
N GLY A 94 1.72 -7.19 0.91
CA GLY A 94 1.33 -6.15 1.84
C GLY A 94 -0.02 -5.55 1.46
N ILE A 95 -0.49 -4.61 2.29
CA ILE A 95 -1.71 -3.85 2.02
C ILE A 95 -1.39 -2.63 1.16
N LYS A 96 -2.17 -2.46 0.09
CA LYS A 96 -2.39 -1.18 -0.59
C LYS A 96 -3.87 -0.84 -0.49
N PHE A 97 -4.26 0.36 -0.90
CA PHE A 97 -5.65 0.79 -0.89
C PHE A 97 -6.15 1.02 -2.31
N LYS A 98 -7.42 0.74 -2.53
CA LYS A 98 -8.13 1.17 -3.74
C LYS A 98 -9.37 1.98 -3.40
N PRO A 99 -9.81 2.92 -4.26
CA PRO A 99 -11.11 3.56 -4.12
C PRO A 99 -12.25 2.53 -4.11
N ILE A 100 -13.34 2.89 -3.43
CA ILE A 100 -14.65 2.20 -3.49
C ILE A 100 -15.57 3.05 -4.36
#